data_AF-A0A958GFN7-F1
#
_entry.id   AF-A0A958GFN7-F1
#
_cell.length_a   1.000
_cell.length_b   1.000
_cell.length_c   1.000
_cell.angle_alpha   90.00
_cell.angle_beta   90.00
_cell.angle_gamma   90.00
#
_symmetry.space_group_name_H-M   'P 1'
#
loop_
_entity.id
_entity.type
_entity.pdbx_description
1 polymer ?
#
loop_
_entity_poly.entity_id
_entity_poly.type
_entity_poly.pdbx_seq_one_letter_code
_entity_poly.pdbx_strand_id
1 'polypeptide(L)' 'MSEIPGELIKNDILSALSHPEASDGLYLENLQVVHEEEERAPVRGNQLEILEALKELIHEGKVRTDDSGEKVIFLLVQ' A
#
# COMPACT_ATOMS: atom_id res chain seq x y z
N MET A 1 -20.21 12.95 -7.47
CA MET A 1 -19.41 12.80 -6.23
C MET A 1 -17.98 12.71 -6.68
N SER A 2 -17.17 13.74 -6.43
CA SER A 2 -15.74 13.67 -6.72
C SER A 2 -15.11 12.89 -5.58
N GLU A 3 -14.56 11.71 -5.87
CA GLU A 3 -13.78 10.97 -4.88
C GLU A 3 -12.62 11.86 -4.41
N ILE A 4 -12.43 11.96 -3.09
CA ILE A 4 -11.32 12.72 -2.53
C ILE A 4 -10.03 11.99 -2.93
N PRO A 5 -9.03 12.65 -3.52
CA PRO A 5 -7.82 11.99 -4.04
C PRO A 5 -7.17 11.00 -3.06
N GLY A 6 -7.15 11.33 -1.76
CA GLY A 6 -6.61 10.45 -0.71
C GLY A 6 -7.37 9.13 -0.52
N GLU A 7 -8.70 9.13 -0.64
CA GLU A 7 -9.50 7.90 -0.49
C GLU A 7 -9.25 6.91 -1.63
N LEU A 8 -9.03 7.42 -2.84
CA LEU A 8 -8.67 6.58 -3.99
C LEU A 8 -7.34 5.88 -3.77
N ILE A 9 -6.34 6.61 -3.27
CA ILE A 9 -5.00 6.06 -2.99
C ILE A 9 -5.08 5.03 -1.86
N LYS A 10 -5.85 5.30 -0.80
CA LYS A 10 -6.09 4.32 0.27
C LYS A 10 -6.71 3.03 -0.26
N ASN A 11 -7.71 3.12 -1.13
CA ASN A 11 -8.34 1.95 -1.73
C ASN A 11 -7.37 1.16 -2.62
N ASP A 12 -6.53 1.85 -3.39
CA ASP A 12 -5.50 1.20 -4.19
C ASP A 12 -4.48 0.46 -3.31
N ILE A 13 -4.03 1.07 -2.21
CA ILE A 13 -3.11 0.44 -1.25
C ILE A 13 -3.75 -0.81 -0.63
N LEU A 14 -5.00 -0.73 -0.19
CA LEU A 14 -5.71 -1.87 0.38
C LEU A 14 -5.90 -2.99 -0.66
N SER A 15 -6.20 -2.63 -1.90
CA SER A 15 -6.27 -3.58 -3.01
C SER A 15 -4.92 -4.25 -3.24
N ALA A 16 -3.84 -3.47 -3.30
CA ALA A 16 -2.48 -3.97 -3.49
C ALA A 16 -2.06 -4.93 -2.37
N LEU A 17 -2.33 -4.57 -1.10
CA LEU A 17 -1.96 -5.38 0.08
C LEU A 17 -2.86 -6.60 0.31
N SER A 18 -4.06 -6.64 -0.29
CA SER A 18 -4.94 -7.80 -0.26
C SER A 18 -4.68 -8.80 -1.39
N HIS A 19 -3.83 -8.44 -2.36
CA HIS A 19 -3.46 -9.31 -3.46
C HIS A 19 -2.65 -10.53 -2.96
N PRO A 20 -2.83 -11.75 -3.51
CA PRO A 20 -2.07 -12.93 -3.09
C PRO A 20 -0.54 -12.77 -3.17
N GLU A 21 -0.05 -11.98 -4.13
CA GLU A 21 1.38 -11.66 -4.29
C GLU A 21 1.93 -10.80 -3.15
N ALA A 22 1.07 -10.12 -2.38
CA ALA A 22 1.42 -9.29 -1.22
C ALA A 22 1.21 -10.03 0.12
N SER A 23 1.15 -11.37 0.10
CA SER A 23 0.92 -12.17 1.32
C SER A 23 1.97 -11.94 2.42
N ASP A 24 3.21 -11.64 2.03
CA ASP A 24 4.31 -11.27 2.94
C ASP A 24 4.39 -9.75 3.19
N GLY A 25 3.43 -8.98 2.65
CA GLY A 25 3.44 -7.52 2.63
C GLY A 25 4.22 -6.93 1.45
N LEU A 26 4.26 -5.59 1.39
CA LEU A 26 4.96 -4.85 0.33
C LEU A 26 5.88 -3.79 0.92
N TYR A 27 7.03 -3.59 0.29
CA TYR A 27 7.84 -2.39 0.49
C TYR A 27 7.17 -1.17 -0.16
N LEU A 28 7.51 0.04 0.31
CA LEU A 28 6.99 1.28 -0.28
C LEU A 28 7.24 1.35 -1.80
N GLU A 29 8.43 0.97 -2.25
CA GLU A 29 8.81 0.99 -3.67
C GLU A 29 7.96 0.03 -4.51
N ASN A 30 7.60 -1.12 -3.94
CA ASN A 30 6.79 -2.14 -4.62
C ASN A 30 5.30 -1.73 -4.68
N LEU A 31 4.82 -0.79 -3.87
CA LEU A 31 3.45 -0.29 -4.04
C LEU A 31 3.27 0.38 -5.40
N GLN A 32 4.30 1.08 -5.90
CA GLN A 32 4.25 1.78 -7.17
C GLN A 32 4.86 0.99 -8.32
N VAL A 33 5.95 0.26 -8.06
CA VAL A 33 6.66 -0.52 -9.07
C VAL A 33 6.12 -1.95 -9.05
N VAL A 34 5.52 -2.35 -10.17
CA VAL A 34 4.99 -3.68 -10.41
C VAL A 34 5.90 -4.33 -11.45
N HIS A 35 6.40 -5.52 -11.16
CA HIS A 35 7.23 -6.27 -12.12
C HIS A 35 6.36 -6.85 -13.26
N GLU A 36 6.94 -7.12 -14.42
CA GLU A 36 6.19 -7.59 -15.61
C GLU A 36 5.43 -8.92 -15.37
N GLU A 37 5.83 -9.69 -14.36
CA GLU A 37 5.22 -10.96 -13.98
C GLU A 37 4.10 -10.83 -12.92
N GLU A 38 3.92 -9.64 -12.32
CA GLU A 38 2.91 -9.40 -11.30
C GLU A 38 1.56 -9.02 -11.95
N GLU A 39 0.47 -9.61 -11.45
CA GLU A 39 -0.89 -9.24 -11.88
C GLU A 39 -1.48 -8.07 -11.06
N ARG A 40 -0.82 -7.70 -9.96
CA ARG A 40 -1.25 -6.62 -9.07
C ARG A 40 -1.23 -5.26 -9.77
N ALA A 41 -2.27 -4.45 -9.56
CA ALA A 41 -2.29 -3.07 -10.03
C ALA A 41 -1.32 -2.18 -9.20
N PRO A 42 -0.58 -1.25 -9.85
CA PRO A 42 0.23 -0.27 -9.14
C PRO A 42 -0.66 0.73 -8.40
N VAL A 43 -0.20 1.20 -7.24
CA VAL A 43 -0.87 2.27 -6.50
C VAL A 43 -0.67 3.60 -7.21
N ARG A 44 -1.77 4.32 -7.46
CA ARG A 44 -1.71 5.64 -8.10
C ARG A 44 -1.24 6.71 -7.11
N GLY A 45 -0.65 7.79 -7.64
CA GLY A 45 -0.19 8.93 -6.86
C GLY A 45 1.34 8.99 -6.75
N ASN A 46 1.83 10.11 -6.23
CA ASN A 46 3.23 10.29 -5.95
C ASN A 46 3.62 9.72 -4.58
N GLN A 47 4.92 9.60 -4.32
CA GLN A 47 5.43 8.97 -3.10
C GLN A 47 4.93 9.66 -1.81
N LEU A 48 4.77 10.99 -1.81
CA LEU A 48 4.27 11.73 -0.64
C LEU A 48 2.80 11.40 -0.36
N GLU A 49 1.96 11.41 -1.40
CA GLU A 49 0.54 11.08 -1.29
C GLU A 49 0.33 9.63 -0.79
N ILE A 50 1.15 8.70 -1.26
CA ILE A 50 1.11 7.30 -0.82
C ILE A 50 1.53 7.18 0.65
N LEU A 51 2.58 7.89 1.06
CA LEU A 51 3.02 7.90 2.46
C LEU A 51 1.95 8.50 3.40
N GLU A 52 1.29 9.57 2.98
CA GLU A 52 0.17 10.17 3.74
C GLU A 52 -0.98 9.17 3.87
N ALA A 53 -1.39 8.53 2.77
CA ALA A 53 -2.43 7.51 2.78
C ALA A 53 -2.07 6.28 3.65
N LEU A 54 -0.83 5.80 3.58
CA LEU A 54 -0.35 4.72 4.45
C LEU A 54 -0.41 5.11 5.93
N LYS A 55 0.00 6.33 6.27
CA LYS A 55 -0.04 6.84 7.64
C LYS A 55 -1.47 6.87 8.17
N GLU A 56 -2.43 7.31 7.36
CA GLU A 56 -3.86 7.26 7.71
C GLU A 56 -4.33 5.82 7.91
N LEU A 57 -4.02 4.90 6.98
CA LEU A 57 -4.42 3.49 7.08
C LEU A 57 -3.84 2.78 8.31
N ILE A 58 -2.62 3.14 8.71
CA ILE A 58 -2.00 2.66 9.94
C ILE A 58 -2.75 3.21 11.16
N HIS A 59 -3.10 4.50 11.15
CA HIS A 59 -3.89 5.10 12.22
C HIS A 59 -5.30 4.50 12.32
N GLU A 60 -5.92 4.16 11.17
CA GLU A 60 -7.19 3.46 11.08
C GLU A 60 -7.10 1.97 11.49
N GLY A 61 -5.88 1.44 11.69
CA GLY A 61 -5.64 0.04 12.06
C GLY A 61 -5.86 -0.97 10.94
N LYS A 62 -5.93 -0.52 9.67
CA LYS A 62 -6.10 -1.39 8.50
C LYS A 62 -4.78 -1.91 7.93
N VAL A 63 -3.69 -1.18 8.19
CA VAL A 63 -2.33 -1.53 7.77
C VAL A 63 -1.42 -1.51 8.99
N ARG A 64 -0.46 -2.43 9.05
CA ARG A 64 0.61 -2.43 10.04
C ARG A 64 1.97 -2.43 9.34
N THR A 65 3.01 -2.06 10.08
CA THR A 65 4.39 -2.10 9.60
C THR A 65 5.19 -3.17 10.32
N ASP A 66 6.11 -3.80 9.60
CA ASP A 66 7.22 -4.58 10.16
C ASP A 66 8.53 -3.89 9.79
N ASP A 67 9.30 -3.49 10.80
CA ASP A 67 10.58 -2.79 10.69
C ASP A 67 11.75 -3.61 11.24
N SER A 68 11.57 -4.92 11.44
CA SER A 68 12.61 -5.80 11.95
C SER A 68 13.75 -6.09 10.94
N GLY A 69 13.50 -5.85 9.65
CA GLY A 69 14.46 -6.01 8.55
C GLY A 69 15.19 -4.73 8.14
N GLU A 70 15.85 -4.75 6.99
CA GLU A 70 16.57 -3.58 6.45
C GLU A 70 15.64 -2.47 5.92
N LYS A 71 14.42 -2.84 5.53
CA LYS A 71 13.40 -1.92 5.01
C LYS A 71 12.05 -2.22 5.69
N VAL A 72 11.24 -1.18 5.82
CA VAL A 72 9.88 -1.28 6.36
C VAL A 72 8.96 -2.00 5.36
N ILE A 73 8.27 -3.02 5.84
CA ILE A 73 7.24 -3.75 5.12
C ILE A 73 5.87 -3.28 5.61
N PHE A 74 4.94 -3.05 4.68
CA PHE A 74 3.55 -2.74 4.98
C PHE A 74 2.69 -3.98 4.78
N LEU A 75 1.88 -4.33 5.78
CA LEU A 75 1.03 -5.51 5.77
C LEU A 75 -0.42 -5.13 6.03
N LEU A 76 -1.34 -5.80 5.35
CA LEU A 76 -2.77 -5.70 5.66
C LEU A 76 -3.04 -6.30 7.05
N VAL A 77 -3.87 -5.63 7.84
CA VAL A 77 -4.40 -6.18 9.09
C VAL A 77 -5.69 -6.94 8.77
N GLN A 78 -5.71 -8.23 9.10
CA GLN A 78 -6.89 -9.11 8.94
C GLN A 78 -7.84 -9.02 10.13
#